data_AF-A0AAJ5YXV0-F1
#
_entry.id   AF-A0AAJ5YXV0-F1
#
_cell.length_a   1.000
_cell.length_b   1.000
_cell.length_c   1.000
_cell.angle_alpha   90.00
_cell.angle_beta   90.00
_cell.angle_gamma   90.00
#
_symmetry.space_group_name_H-M   'P 1'
#
loop_
_entity.id
_entity.type
_entity.pdbx_description
1 polymer ?
#
loop_
_entity_poly.entity_id
_entity_poly.type
_entity_poly.pdbx_seq_one_letter_code
_entity_poly.pdbx_strand_id
1 'polypeptide(L)'
;MFGLKTLISVAVTLALAASTSAAPQELARRASPSKTVWVSSSSDHCMILPKTRESIGDSEHPGGMRSFCTKPYSSSQGKLNSGFWSEVHFKKTKKYAQLTGCINPKVQSTLLSNDDGGQYDSNGGDGGKGNPAGSVCLGYASYVEIVEPKARRACIRCCVNPNDCDISHDEDGCESVIPGNYC
;
A
#
# COMPACT_ATOMS: atom_id res chain seq x y z
N MET A 1 77.21 -24.18 -38.32
CA MET A 1 76.44 -25.39 -37.95
C MET A 1 76.70 -25.61 -36.46
N PHE A 2 75.80 -25.52 -35.49
CA PHE A 2 74.34 -25.43 -35.38
C PHE A 2 74.06 -24.53 -34.15
N GLY A 3 73.09 -23.63 -34.21
CA GLY A 3 72.64 -22.86 -33.04
C GLY A 3 71.12 -22.99 -32.93
N LEU A 4 70.65 -23.99 -32.18
CA LEU A 4 69.22 -24.20 -31.93
C LEU A 4 68.81 -23.34 -30.74
N LYS A 5 68.16 -22.20 -31.00
CA LYS A 5 67.51 -21.40 -29.96
C LYS A 5 66.06 -21.85 -29.81
N THR A 6 65.78 -22.56 -28.72
CA THR A 6 64.42 -22.96 -28.33
C THR A 6 63.65 -21.71 -27.91
N LEU A 7 62.64 -21.32 -28.69
CA LEU A 7 61.65 -20.31 -28.31
C LEU A 7 60.49 -21.02 -27.61
N ILE A 8 60.39 -20.87 -26.29
CA ILE A 8 59.22 -21.31 -25.52
C ILE A 8 58.17 -20.20 -25.62
N SER A 9 57.10 -20.50 -26.35
CA SER A 9 55.93 -19.63 -26.53
C SER A 9 55.15 -19.52 -25.22
N VAL A 10 55.03 -18.31 -24.67
CA VAL A 10 54.14 -18.03 -23.52
C VAL A 10 52.75 -17.74 -24.07
N ALA A 11 51.84 -18.71 -23.95
CA ALA A 11 50.43 -18.51 -24.27
C ALA A 11 49.77 -17.70 -23.14
N VAL A 12 49.48 -16.43 -23.42
CA VAL A 12 48.67 -15.57 -22.54
C VAL A 12 47.20 -15.87 -22.80
N THR A 13 46.58 -16.67 -21.93
CA THR A 13 45.12 -16.87 -21.95
C THR A 13 44.43 -15.67 -21.32
N LEU A 14 43.80 -14.84 -22.15
CA LEU A 14 42.91 -13.75 -21.73
C LEU A 14 41.59 -14.35 -21.22
N ALA A 15 41.37 -14.35 -19.91
CA ALA A 15 40.09 -14.72 -19.33
C ALA A 15 39.10 -13.54 -19.50
N LEU A 16 38.08 -13.69 -20.35
CA LEU A 16 36.95 -12.76 -20.40
C LEU A 16 36.12 -12.93 -19.13
N ALA A 17 36.24 -11.99 -18.20
CA ALA A 17 35.28 -11.84 -17.11
C ALA A 17 33.96 -11.32 -17.69
N ALA A 18 32.96 -12.19 -17.85
CA ALA A 18 31.60 -11.78 -18.16
C ALA A 18 31.01 -11.07 -16.94
N SER A 19 30.96 -9.75 -16.99
CA SER A 19 30.23 -8.92 -16.04
C SER A 19 28.73 -9.15 -16.22
N THR A 20 28.17 -10.06 -15.42
CA THR A 20 26.71 -10.18 -15.28
C THR A 20 26.20 -8.94 -14.55
N SER A 21 25.72 -7.96 -15.29
CA SER A 21 24.91 -6.88 -14.74
C SER A 21 23.59 -7.45 -14.23
N ALA A 22 23.57 -7.92 -12.99
CA ALA A 22 22.32 -8.16 -12.28
C ALA A 22 21.66 -6.80 -12.06
N ALA A 23 20.63 -6.51 -12.87
CA ALA A 23 19.71 -5.43 -12.54
C ALA A 23 19.10 -5.74 -11.16
N PRO A 24 19.06 -4.78 -10.22
CA PRO A 24 18.35 -4.99 -8.97
C PRO A 24 16.85 -5.03 -9.29
N GLN A 25 16.31 -6.24 -9.51
CA GLN A 25 14.92 -6.48 -9.20
C GLN A 25 14.82 -6.42 -7.67
N GLU A 26 14.49 -5.24 -7.17
CA GLU A 26 13.82 -5.07 -5.89
C GLU A 26 12.67 -6.09 -5.88
N LEU A 27 12.89 -7.21 -5.20
CA LEU A 27 11.83 -8.10 -4.75
C LEU A 27 11.01 -7.25 -3.78
N ALA A 28 10.10 -6.45 -4.32
CA ALA A 28 9.10 -5.74 -3.55
C ALA A 28 8.55 -6.73 -2.54
N ARG A 29 8.82 -6.47 -1.26
CA ARG A 29 8.48 -7.32 -0.14
C ARG A 29 7.04 -7.79 -0.34
N ARG A 30 6.81 -9.06 -0.67
CA ARG A 30 5.46 -9.56 -0.98
C ARG A 30 4.66 -9.53 0.31
N ALA A 31 3.96 -8.42 0.54
CA ALA A 31 2.99 -8.31 1.62
C ALA A 31 1.94 -9.41 1.45
N SER A 32 1.39 -9.89 2.56
CA SER A 32 0.28 -10.84 2.48
C SER A 32 -0.91 -10.17 1.77
N PRO A 33 -1.78 -10.93 1.08
CA PRO A 33 -2.96 -10.35 0.43
C PRO A 33 -3.85 -9.57 1.42
N SER A 34 -3.94 -10.03 2.67
CA SER A 34 -4.64 -9.34 3.76
C SER A 34 -4.05 -7.99 4.15
N LYS A 35 -2.84 -7.65 3.71
CA LYS A 35 -2.15 -6.37 3.99
C LYS A 35 -1.84 -5.60 2.71
N THR A 36 -2.39 -6.03 1.59
CA THR A 36 -2.18 -5.39 0.28
C THR A 36 -3.44 -4.64 -0.11
N VAL A 37 -3.31 -3.34 -0.37
CA VAL A 37 -4.35 -2.51 -0.98
C VAL A 37 -3.96 -2.11 -2.39
N TRP A 38 -4.94 -1.66 -3.18
CA TRP A 38 -4.70 -1.02 -4.47
C TRP A 38 -5.79 0.00 -4.76
N VAL A 39 -5.45 0.97 -5.62
CA VAL A 39 -6.36 2.02 -6.06
C VAL A 39 -6.23 2.15 -7.58
N SER A 40 -7.05 1.39 -8.31
CA SER A 40 -7.01 1.33 -9.79
C SER A 40 -8.15 2.14 -10.41
N SER A 41 -9.32 2.16 -9.79
CA SER A 41 -10.47 3.01 -10.12
C SER A 41 -11.45 3.06 -8.95
N SER A 42 -12.54 3.83 -9.06
CA SER A 42 -13.65 3.81 -8.08
C SER A 42 -14.39 2.47 -7.98
N SER A 43 -14.23 1.59 -8.97
CA SER A 43 -14.85 0.26 -9.02
C SER A 43 -13.86 -0.88 -8.72
N ASP A 44 -12.57 -0.55 -8.61
CA ASP A 44 -11.48 -1.52 -8.49
C ASP A 44 -10.42 -1.00 -7.53
N HIS A 45 -10.63 -1.33 -6.26
CA HIS A 45 -9.80 -0.87 -5.15
C HIS A 45 -9.96 -1.76 -3.92
N CYS A 46 -9.07 -1.56 -2.96
CA CYS A 46 -9.24 -2.03 -1.60
C CYS A 46 -9.02 -0.91 -0.60
N MET A 47 -9.47 -1.16 0.62
CA MET A 47 -9.15 -0.38 1.81
C MET A 47 -8.71 -1.31 2.93
N ILE A 48 -7.95 -0.82 3.89
CA ILE A 48 -7.79 -1.50 5.18
C ILE A 48 -9.00 -1.14 6.05
N LEU A 49 -9.58 -2.15 6.70
CA LEU A 49 -10.64 -1.94 7.68
C LEU A 49 -10.42 -2.90 8.85
N PRO A 50 -11.11 -2.67 9.98
CA PRO A 50 -11.13 -3.64 11.07
C PRO A 50 -11.57 -5.02 10.56
N LYS A 51 -10.89 -6.06 11.04
CA LYS A 51 -11.18 -7.46 10.74
C LYS A 51 -12.43 -7.92 11.48
N THR A 52 -12.60 -7.43 12.70
CA THR A 52 -13.75 -7.65 13.58
C THR A 52 -14.48 -6.34 13.85
N ARG A 53 -15.60 -6.39 14.57
CA ARG A 53 -16.41 -5.22 14.86
C ARG A 53 -15.84 -4.45 16.05
N GLU A 54 -15.11 -3.38 15.75
CA GLU A 54 -14.37 -2.54 16.71
C GLU A 54 -14.12 -1.15 16.09
N SER A 55 -13.52 -0.22 16.84
CA SER A 55 -13.13 1.09 16.28
C SER A 55 -11.92 0.96 15.36
N ILE A 56 -11.71 1.95 14.49
CA ILE A 56 -10.53 2.03 13.62
C ILE A 56 -9.26 2.00 14.49
N GLY A 57 -9.18 2.88 15.49
CA GLY A 57 -8.03 2.96 16.40
C GLY A 57 -7.83 1.71 17.27
N ASP A 58 -8.87 1.02 17.72
CA ASP A 58 -8.70 -0.22 18.49
C ASP A 58 -8.15 -1.36 17.62
N SER A 59 -8.51 -1.40 16.33
CA SER A 59 -8.10 -2.46 15.40
C SER A 59 -6.63 -2.45 15.02
N GLU A 60 -5.91 -1.38 15.39
CA GLU A 60 -4.51 -1.11 15.09
C GLU A 60 -3.50 -2.03 15.79
N HIS A 61 -3.98 -3.04 16.52
CA HIS A 61 -3.16 -4.11 17.06
C HIS A 61 -2.79 -5.16 15.99
N PRO A 62 -1.65 -5.87 16.10
CA PRO A 62 -1.28 -6.92 15.14
C PRO A 62 -2.41 -7.93 14.88
N GLY A 63 -2.90 -7.96 13.63
CA GLY A 63 -3.95 -8.87 13.18
C GLY A 63 -5.40 -8.38 13.34
N GLY A 64 -5.60 -7.18 13.92
CA GLY A 64 -6.92 -6.54 14.11
C GLY A 64 -7.50 -5.92 12.85
N MET A 65 -6.67 -5.63 11.85
CA MET A 65 -7.11 -5.08 10.55
C MET A 65 -6.72 -5.96 9.36
N ARG A 66 -7.42 -5.78 8.24
CA ARG A 66 -7.11 -6.44 6.96
C ARG A 66 -7.63 -5.64 5.76
N SER A 67 -7.16 -6.00 4.57
CA SER A 67 -7.64 -5.48 3.29
C SER A 67 -9.04 -6.00 2.96
N PHE A 68 -9.94 -5.09 2.60
CA PHE A 68 -11.27 -5.31 2.05
C PHE A 68 -11.34 -4.75 0.65
N CYS A 69 -11.63 -5.61 -0.32
CA CYS A 69 -11.50 -5.29 -1.74
C CYS A 69 -12.82 -5.37 -2.47
N THR A 70 -13.01 -4.56 -3.52
CA THR A 70 -14.15 -4.74 -4.44
C THR A 70 -14.04 -6.07 -5.19
N LYS A 71 -12.82 -6.56 -5.44
CA LYS A 71 -12.53 -7.84 -6.10
C LYS A 71 -11.44 -8.61 -5.34
N PRO A 72 -11.75 -9.21 -4.18
CA PRO A 72 -10.75 -9.97 -3.42
C PRO A 72 -10.30 -11.19 -4.22
N TYR A 73 -9.00 -11.50 -4.18
CA TYR A 73 -8.41 -12.66 -4.85
C TYR A 73 -7.90 -13.73 -3.88
N SER A 74 -7.97 -13.46 -2.58
CA SER A 74 -7.57 -14.36 -1.51
C SER A 74 -8.64 -14.41 -0.43
N SER A 75 -8.85 -15.58 0.18
CA SER A 75 -9.72 -15.73 1.35
C SER A 75 -9.25 -14.94 2.59
N SER A 76 -7.99 -14.49 2.59
CA SER A 76 -7.45 -13.62 3.64
C SER A 76 -7.92 -12.16 3.52
N GLN A 77 -8.47 -11.77 2.37
CA GLN A 77 -9.07 -10.46 2.13
C GLN A 77 -10.57 -10.49 2.44
N GLY A 78 -11.09 -9.38 2.94
CA GLY A 78 -12.53 -9.16 3.00
C GLY A 78 -13.10 -8.71 1.66
N LYS A 79 -14.42 -8.88 1.49
CA LYS A 79 -15.17 -8.23 0.42
C LYS A 79 -15.59 -6.84 0.90
N LEU A 80 -15.26 -5.80 0.14
CA LEU A 80 -15.85 -4.49 0.36
C LEU A 80 -17.30 -4.53 -0.13
N ASN A 81 -18.25 -4.32 0.79
CA ASN A 81 -19.66 -4.51 0.49
C ASN A 81 -20.17 -3.46 -0.52
N SER A 82 -21.10 -3.87 -1.38
CA SER A 82 -21.77 -2.95 -2.30
C SER A 82 -22.46 -1.84 -1.52
N GLY A 83 -22.34 -0.60 -2.00
CA GLY A 83 -22.87 0.58 -1.30
C GLY A 83 -22.02 1.06 -0.13
N PHE A 84 -20.81 0.49 0.07
CA PHE A 84 -19.86 1.02 1.05
C PHE A 84 -19.55 2.49 0.75
N TRP A 85 -19.18 2.81 -0.49
CA TRP A 85 -19.15 4.18 -0.96
C TRP A 85 -20.56 4.59 -1.38
N SER A 86 -21.13 5.60 -0.73
CA SER A 86 -22.31 6.29 -1.25
C SER A 86 -21.93 7.32 -2.33
N GLU A 87 -20.70 7.82 -2.26
CA GLU A 87 -20.08 8.68 -3.29
C GLU A 87 -18.57 8.44 -3.26
N VAL A 88 -17.93 8.35 -4.42
CA VAL A 88 -16.48 8.10 -4.49
C VAL A 88 -15.86 8.80 -5.70
N HIS A 89 -14.79 9.54 -5.44
CA HIS A 89 -14.03 10.30 -6.42
C HIS A 89 -12.66 9.67 -6.59
N PHE A 90 -12.40 9.14 -7.78
CA PHE A 90 -11.09 8.63 -8.14
C PHE A 90 -10.26 9.70 -8.84
N LYS A 91 -9.01 9.87 -8.40
CA LYS A 91 -8.04 10.74 -9.07
C LYS A 91 -6.69 10.03 -9.18
N LYS A 92 -6.13 10.01 -10.38
CA LYS A 92 -4.79 9.49 -10.66
C LYS A 92 -3.93 10.56 -11.32
N THR A 93 -2.70 10.67 -10.84
CA THR A 93 -1.66 11.55 -11.37
C THR A 93 -0.38 10.74 -11.57
N LYS A 94 0.72 11.41 -11.98
CA LYS A 94 2.05 10.79 -12.01
C LYS A 94 2.62 10.51 -10.60
N LYS A 95 2.09 11.17 -9.58
CA LYS A 95 2.58 11.10 -8.18
C LYS A 95 1.78 10.13 -7.32
N TYR A 96 0.48 10.02 -7.58
CA TYR A 96 -0.41 9.25 -6.72
C TYR A 96 -1.66 8.76 -7.45
N ALA A 97 -2.31 7.75 -6.87
CA ALA A 97 -3.73 7.47 -7.08
C ALA A 97 -4.46 7.59 -5.74
N GLN A 98 -5.66 8.14 -5.76
CA GLN A 98 -6.47 8.31 -4.54
C GLN A 98 -7.96 8.05 -4.78
N LEU A 99 -8.64 7.74 -3.69
CA LEU A 99 -10.08 7.80 -3.55
C LEU A 99 -10.42 8.75 -2.40
N THR A 100 -11.44 9.58 -2.58
CA THR A 100 -12.06 10.38 -1.52
C THR A 100 -13.57 10.29 -1.68
N GLY A 101 -14.32 10.37 -0.59
CA GLY A 101 -15.78 10.46 -0.69
C GLY A 101 -16.54 10.04 0.55
N CYS A 102 -17.82 9.75 0.33
CA CYS A 102 -18.78 9.42 1.36
C CYS A 102 -18.94 7.91 1.52
N ILE A 103 -18.95 7.45 2.76
CA ILE A 103 -19.20 6.06 3.09
C ILE A 103 -20.56 5.86 3.78
N ASN A 104 -21.11 4.65 3.61
CA ASN A 104 -22.18 4.11 4.41
C ASN A 104 -21.60 3.05 5.36
N PRO A 105 -21.22 3.41 6.60
CA PRO A 105 -20.57 2.47 7.51
C PRO A 105 -21.49 1.30 7.89
N LYS A 106 -22.82 1.46 7.77
CA LYS A 106 -23.79 0.42 8.15
C LYS A 106 -23.76 -0.80 7.24
N VAL A 107 -23.27 -0.67 6.00
CA VAL A 107 -23.19 -1.83 5.09
C VAL A 107 -21.96 -2.67 5.33
N GLN A 108 -20.97 -2.19 6.09
CA GLN A 108 -19.79 -2.96 6.45
C GLN A 108 -19.86 -3.34 7.92
N SER A 109 -20.08 -4.64 8.20
CA SER A 109 -20.39 -5.11 9.56
C SER A 109 -19.26 -4.92 10.57
N THR A 110 -18.02 -4.77 10.10
CA THR A 110 -16.85 -4.52 10.93
C THR A 110 -16.75 -3.08 11.42
N LEU A 111 -17.49 -2.13 10.82
CA LEU A 111 -17.44 -0.73 11.22
C LEU A 111 -18.48 -0.39 12.30
N LEU A 112 -18.05 0.44 13.25
CA LEU A 112 -18.91 1.11 14.22
C LEU A 112 -19.33 2.47 13.65
N SER A 113 -20.63 2.71 13.42
CA SER A 113 -21.08 3.96 12.77
C SER A 113 -20.91 5.23 13.62
N ASN A 114 -20.60 5.09 14.90
CA ASN A 114 -20.37 6.18 15.85
C ASN A 114 -18.88 6.41 16.16
N ASP A 115 -17.99 5.67 15.50
CA ASP A 115 -16.55 5.82 15.63
C ASP A 115 -16.06 7.07 14.92
N ASP A 116 -15.26 7.88 15.62
CA ASP A 116 -14.69 9.12 15.10
C ASP A 116 -13.69 8.83 13.97
N GLY A 117 -13.02 7.68 13.99
CA GLY A 117 -12.15 7.21 12.91
C GLY A 117 -10.72 6.92 13.33
N GLY A 118 -9.84 6.84 12.33
CA GLY A 118 -8.40 6.62 12.52
C GLY A 118 -7.67 6.48 11.19
N GLN A 119 -6.34 6.31 11.27
CA GLN A 119 -5.45 6.23 10.11
C GLN A 119 -4.87 4.81 9.95
N TYR A 120 -4.81 4.33 8.71
CA TYR A 120 -3.98 3.21 8.32
C TYR A 120 -2.96 3.64 7.27
N ASP A 121 -1.74 3.14 7.36
CA ASP A 121 -0.67 3.59 6.48
C ASP A 121 0.46 2.55 6.39
N SER A 122 1.42 2.72 5.48
CA SER A 122 2.53 1.77 5.26
C SER A 122 3.83 2.08 6.00
N ASN A 123 3.93 3.23 6.67
CA ASN A 123 5.19 3.83 7.13
C ASN A 123 5.16 4.39 8.57
N GLY A 124 4.00 4.45 9.22
CA GLY A 124 3.77 4.86 10.59
C GLY A 124 3.90 3.69 11.56
N GLY A 125 3.24 3.80 12.73
CA GLY A 125 3.27 2.79 13.78
C GLY A 125 4.66 2.49 14.35
N ASP A 126 4.75 1.45 15.19
CA ASP A 126 5.98 1.13 15.91
C ASP A 126 7.14 0.74 14.96
N GLY A 127 8.23 1.52 15.05
CA GLY A 127 9.40 1.36 14.20
C GLY A 127 9.19 1.71 12.72
N GLY A 128 8.14 2.46 12.38
CA GLY A 128 7.89 2.96 11.01
C GLY A 128 7.52 1.86 10.01
N LYS A 129 6.81 0.83 10.47
CA LYS A 129 6.47 -0.37 9.70
C LYS A 129 5.07 -0.33 9.09
N GLY A 130 4.34 0.76 9.30
CA GLY A 130 2.94 0.92 8.95
C GLY A 130 2.00 0.27 9.94
N ASN A 131 0.73 0.62 9.80
CA ASN A 131 -0.37 -0.03 10.49
C ASN A 131 -1.48 -0.40 9.48
N PRO A 132 -1.62 -1.69 9.10
CA PRO A 132 -0.97 -2.87 9.64
C PRO A 132 0.49 -3.03 9.24
N ALA A 133 1.35 -3.49 10.16
CA ALA A 133 2.77 -3.68 9.90
C ALA A 133 3.08 -4.49 8.63
N GLY A 134 3.85 -3.90 7.72
CA GLY A 134 4.22 -4.47 6.43
C GLY A 134 3.11 -4.42 5.37
N SER A 135 2.11 -3.56 5.55
CA SER A 135 1.13 -3.24 4.53
C SER A 135 1.76 -2.50 3.36
N VAL A 136 1.15 -2.64 2.19
CA VAL A 136 1.61 -1.98 0.96
C VAL A 136 0.42 -1.58 0.11
N CYS A 137 0.61 -0.53 -0.69
CA CYS A 137 -0.24 -0.27 -1.83
C CYS A 137 0.45 -0.74 -3.12
N LEU A 138 -0.22 -1.62 -3.87
CA LEU A 138 0.34 -2.29 -5.03
C LEU A 138 0.80 -1.29 -6.09
N GLY A 139 2.10 -1.27 -6.39
CA GLY A 139 2.71 -0.39 -7.38
C GLY A 139 3.10 1.00 -6.88
N TYR A 140 3.04 1.24 -5.56
CA TYR A 140 3.37 2.51 -4.93
C TYR A 140 4.34 2.30 -3.76
N ALA A 141 5.12 3.33 -3.43
CA ALA A 141 6.12 3.26 -2.37
C ALA A 141 5.53 3.46 -0.96
N SER A 142 4.38 4.14 -0.87
CA SER A 142 3.68 4.43 0.38
C SER A 142 2.18 4.57 0.17
N TYR A 143 1.39 4.44 1.23
CA TYR A 143 0.00 4.89 1.26
C TYR A 143 -0.37 5.47 2.62
N VAL A 144 -1.38 6.33 2.60
CA VAL A 144 -2.14 6.79 3.77
C VAL A 144 -3.63 6.60 3.48
N GLU A 145 -4.36 6.13 4.48
CA GLU A 145 -5.80 5.90 4.46
C GLU A 145 -6.40 6.41 5.77
N ILE A 146 -7.53 7.09 5.68
CA ILE A 146 -8.30 7.53 6.84
C ILE A 146 -9.75 7.08 6.65
N VAL A 147 -10.34 6.54 7.72
CA VAL A 147 -11.72 6.09 7.75
C VAL A 147 -12.41 6.77 8.92
N GLU A 148 -13.46 7.55 8.65
CA GLU A 148 -14.19 8.33 9.66
C GLU A 148 -15.69 7.93 9.63
N PRO A 149 -16.08 6.80 10.25
CA PRO A 149 -17.44 6.27 10.17
C PRO A 149 -18.52 7.25 10.63
N LYS A 150 -18.30 7.97 11.73
CA LYS A 150 -19.25 8.96 12.28
C LYS A 150 -19.44 10.15 11.35
N ALA A 151 -18.36 10.64 10.74
CA ALA A 151 -18.41 11.69 9.72
C ALA A 151 -18.87 11.17 8.34
N ARG A 152 -19.04 9.85 8.19
CA ARG A 152 -19.47 9.18 6.96
C ARG A 152 -18.56 9.47 5.78
N ARG A 153 -17.26 9.56 6.01
CA ARG A 153 -16.27 9.78 4.95
C ARG A 153 -15.07 8.84 5.11
N ALA A 154 -14.39 8.61 4.00
CA ALA A 154 -13.12 7.91 4.00
C ALA A 154 -12.28 8.36 2.80
N CYS A 155 -10.99 8.09 2.86
CA CYS A 155 -10.04 8.47 1.83
C CYS A 155 -8.82 7.55 1.87
N ILE A 156 -8.23 7.29 0.72
CA ILE A 156 -6.97 6.55 0.58
C ILE A 156 -6.15 7.19 -0.53
N ARG A 157 -4.84 7.35 -0.34
CA ARG A 157 -3.89 7.78 -1.35
C ARG A 157 -2.70 6.85 -1.36
N CYS A 158 -2.36 6.34 -2.53
CA CYS A 158 -1.13 5.60 -2.77
C CYS A 158 -0.13 6.47 -3.54
N CYS A 159 1.09 6.58 -3.04
CA CYS A 159 2.08 7.54 -3.52
C CYS A 159 3.32 6.86 -4.11
N VAL A 160 3.77 7.38 -5.25
CA VAL A 160 5.02 6.93 -5.90
C VAL A 160 6.23 7.35 -5.07
N ASN A 161 6.20 8.55 -4.50
CA ASN A 161 7.17 9.03 -3.52
C ASN A 161 6.49 9.06 -2.14
N PRO A 162 7.06 8.47 -1.09
CA PRO A 162 6.50 8.53 0.26
C PRO A 162 6.16 9.95 0.73
N ASN A 163 6.93 10.97 0.31
CA ASN A 163 6.68 12.37 0.70
C ASN A 163 5.40 12.98 0.10
N ASP A 164 4.76 12.33 -0.87
CA ASP A 164 3.44 12.77 -1.39
C ASP A 164 2.28 12.19 -0.55
N CYS A 165 2.58 11.32 0.42
CA CYS A 165 1.65 10.73 1.38
C CYS A 165 1.98 11.30 2.76
N ASP A 166 1.12 12.18 3.25
CA ASP A 166 1.27 12.73 4.59
C ASP A 166 0.72 11.75 5.62
N ILE A 167 1.58 11.32 6.55
CA ILE A 167 1.28 10.36 7.62
C ILE A 167 1.53 10.98 9.01
N SER A 168 1.69 12.30 9.08
CA SER A 168 2.05 12.99 10.33
C SER A 168 0.84 13.61 11.05
N HIS A 169 -0.35 13.40 10.50
CA HIS A 169 -1.60 14.08 10.83
C HIS A 169 -2.73 13.07 11.09
N ASP A 170 -2.49 12.14 12.02
CA ASP A 170 -3.31 10.95 12.23
C ASP A 170 -4.73 11.25 12.72
N GLU A 171 -4.93 12.43 13.34
CA GLU A 171 -6.21 12.86 13.91
C GLU A 171 -6.90 13.99 13.11
N ASP A 172 -6.25 14.53 12.08
CA ASP A 172 -6.76 15.72 11.35
C ASP A 172 -7.86 15.38 10.33
N GLY A 173 -8.09 14.09 10.08
CA GLY A 173 -9.15 13.58 9.22
C GLY A 173 -8.88 13.69 7.72
N CYS A 174 -9.80 13.15 6.93
CA CYS A 174 -9.61 13.00 5.48
C CYS A 174 -9.40 14.29 4.71
N GLU A 175 -10.14 15.34 5.05
CA GLU A 175 -10.11 16.62 4.33
C GLU A 175 -8.76 17.32 4.46
N SER A 176 -8.11 17.16 5.61
CA SER A 176 -6.81 17.74 5.92
C SER A 176 -5.67 16.96 5.24
N VAL A 177 -5.67 15.62 5.37
CA VAL A 177 -4.57 14.76 4.92
C VAL A 177 -4.62 14.48 3.42
N ILE A 178 -5.81 14.25 2.88
CA ILE A 178 -6.02 13.93 1.46
C ILE A 178 -7.01 14.93 0.86
N PRO A 179 -6.54 16.07 0.32
CA PRO A 179 -7.42 16.99 -0.38
C PRO A 179 -8.18 16.30 -1.52
N GLY A 180 -9.48 16.55 -1.59
CA GLY A 180 -10.38 15.92 -2.56
C GLY A 180 -11.83 16.35 -2.37
N ASN A 181 -12.73 15.58 -2.97
CA ASN A 181 -14.16 15.79 -2.84
C ASN A 181 -14.73 14.84 -1.79
N TYR A 182 -15.55 15.40 -0.91
CA TYR A 182 -16.20 14.73 0.20
C TYR A 182 -17.67 15.11 0.26
N CYS A 183 -18.38 14.56 1.24
CA CYS A 183 -19.69 15.02 1.67
C CYS A 183 -19.55 16.45 2.24
#